data_AF-A0A0B1SBB6-F1
#
_entry.id   AF-A0A0B1SBB6-F1
#
_cell.length_a   1.000
_cell.length_b   1.000
_cell.length_c   1.000
_cell.angle_alpha   90.00
_cell.angle_beta   90.00
_cell.angle_gamma   90.00
#
_symmetry.space_group_name_H-M   'P 1'
#
loop_
_entity.id
_entity.type
_entity.pdbx_description
1 polymer ?
#
loop_
_entity_poly.entity_id
_entity_poly.type
_entity_poly.pdbx_seq_one_letter_code
_entity_poly.pdbx_strand_id
1 'polypeptide(L)' 'MCPVSATSGDSGGPLFFIRDEPYVQLGVTAAVNPPCEKGTKYVHNRFVDLRRYLPWICTITGICPLEQHAK' A
#
# COMPACT_ATOMS: atom_id res chain seq x y z
N MET A 1 2.47 22.91 -10.45
CA MET A 1 3.31 22.04 -9.60
C MET A 1 2.38 21.10 -8.86
N CYS A 2 2.49 19.79 -9.06
CA CYS A 2 1.63 18.83 -8.36
C CYS A 2 1.96 18.82 -6.86
N PRO A 3 0.98 18.58 -5.99
CA PRO A 3 1.27 18.10 -4.65
C PRO A 3 2.06 16.79 -4.72
N VAL A 4 2.91 16.55 -3.71
CA VAL A 4 3.68 15.30 -3.59
C VAL A 4 2.71 14.11 -3.66
N SER A 5 2.89 13.26 -4.66
CA SER A 5 2.05 12.11 -4.96
C SER A 5 2.86 10.99 -5.58
N ALA A 6 2.32 9.78 -5.55
CA ALA A 6 2.97 8.64 -6.21
C ALA A 6 3.05 8.91 -7.72
N THR A 7 4.18 8.54 -8.30
CA THR A 7 4.46 8.63 -9.72
C THR A 7 4.36 7.26 -10.38
N SER A 8 4.42 7.21 -11.71
CA SER A 8 4.42 5.92 -12.43
C SER A 8 5.54 4.99 -11.98
N GLY A 9 6.69 5.54 -11.53
CA GLY A 9 7.81 4.76 -11.00
C GLY A 9 7.55 4.14 -9.62
N ASP A 10 6.57 4.66 -8.87
CA ASP A 10 6.23 4.16 -7.53
C ASP A 10 5.20 3.02 -7.57
N SER A 11 4.66 2.69 -8.76
CA SER A 11 3.68 1.62 -8.93
C SER A 11 4.25 0.28 -8.48
N GLY A 12 3.51 -0.45 -7.65
CA GLY A 12 3.97 -1.70 -7.03
C GLY A 12 4.82 -1.51 -5.75
N GLY A 13 5.20 -0.27 -5.41
CA GLY A 13 5.96 0.02 -4.20
C GLY A 13 5.16 -0.13 -2.89
N PRO A 14 5.85 -0.27 -1.74
CA PRO A 14 5.22 -0.46 -0.44
C PRO A 14 4.65 0.83 0.15
N LEU A 15 3.47 0.73 0.77
CA LEU A 15 2.96 1.72 1.72
C LEU A 15 3.29 1.24 3.14
N PHE A 16 4.21 1.94 3.81
CA PHE A 16 4.60 1.66 5.18
C PHE A 16 3.76 2.42 6.21
N PHE A 17 3.44 1.75 7.31
CA PHE A 17 3.02 2.37 8.56
C PHE A 17 4.21 2.38 9.52
N ILE A 18 4.55 3.58 9.99
CA ILE A 18 5.68 3.82 10.87
C ILE A 18 5.11 4.42 12.16
N ARG A 19 5.11 3.63 13.23
CA ARG A 19 4.80 4.12 14.59
C ARG A 19 6.05 4.04 15.47
N ASP A 20 6.87 3.01 15.25
CA ASP A 20 8.22 2.75 15.74
C ASP A 20 8.88 1.74 14.76
N GLU A 21 10.10 1.27 15.04
CA GLU A 21 10.66 0.07 14.39
C GLU A 21 9.93 -1.19 14.92
N PRO A 22 9.58 -2.17 14.07
CA PRO A 22 9.89 -2.29 12.64
C PRO A 22 8.89 -1.58 11.71
N TYR A 23 9.32 -1.24 10.49
CA TYR A 23 8.41 -0.77 9.43
C TYR A 23 7.42 -1.86 9.00
N VAL A 24 6.12 -1.56 9.05
CA VAL A 24 5.06 -2.49 8.67
C VAL A 24 4.48 -2.08 7.32
N GLN A 25 4.56 -2.95 6.31
CA GLN A 25 3.90 -2.71 5.04
C GLN A 25 2.40 -3.00 5.16
N LEU A 26 1.57 -2.02 4.87
CA LEU A 26 0.10 -2.16 4.88
C LEU A 26 -0.51 -2.20 3.48
N GLY A 27 0.20 -1.68 2.47
CA GLY A 27 -0.34 -1.61 1.13
C GLY A 27 0.69 -1.64 0.02
N VAL A 28 0.17 -1.69 -1.20
CA VAL A 28 0.93 -1.62 -2.45
C VAL A 28 0.37 -0.49 -3.30
N THR A 29 1.23 0.41 -3.77
CA THR A 29 0.86 1.53 -4.63
C THR A 29 0.24 1.03 -5.93
N ALA A 30 -0.99 1.44 -6.22
CA ALA A 30 -1.74 0.93 -7.38
C ALA A 30 -2.02 2.02 -8.43
N ALA A 31 -2.49 3.20 -8.01
CA ALA A 31 -2.86 4.25 -8.93
C ALA A 31 -2.90 5.62 -8.26
N VAL A 32 -2.87 6.67 -9.07
CA VAL A 32 -3.13 8.06 -8.65
C VAL A 32 -4.28 8.63 -9.47
N ASN A 33 -5.22 9.31 -8.81
CA ASN A 33 -6.36 9.93 -9.47
C ASN A 33 -6.67 11.33 -8.92
N PRO A 34 -6.81 12.37 -9.77
CA PRO A 34 -6.45 12.37 -11.21
C PRO A 34 -4.93 12.22 -11.42
N PRO A 35 -4.46 11.87 -12.63
CA PRO A 35 -3.03 11.85 -12.94
C PRO A 35 -2.38 13.20 -12.66
N CYS A 36 -1.20 13.20 -12.04
CA CYS A 36 -0.51 14.43 -11.63
C CYS A 36 -0.30 15.41 -12.81
N GLU A 37 -0.05 14.91 -14.01
CA GLU A 37 0.13 15.70 -15.24
C GLU A 37 -0.99 16.73 -15.51
N LYS A 38 -2.17 16.58 -14.90
CA LYS A 38 -3.31 17.49 -15.08
C LYS A 38 -3.30 18.76 -14.21
N GLY A 39 -2.24 19.02 -13.43
CA GLY A 39 -2.09 20.29 -12.68
C GLY A 39 -3.14 20.52 -11.59
N THR A 40 -3.69 19.44 -11.03
CA THR A 40 -4.80 19.48 -10.07
C THR A 40 -4.34 19.81 -8.65
N LYS A 41 -5.17 20.55 -7.90
CA LYS A 41 -4.90 20.94 -6.51
C LYS A 41 -4.93 19.74 -5.53
N TYR A 42 -5.71 18.71 -5.85
CA TYR A 42 -5.87 17.51 -5.04
C TYR A 42 -5.64 16.27 -5.90
N VAL A 43 -4.97 15.28 -5.33
CA VAL A 43 -4.71 13.97 -5.93
C VAL A 43 -4.92 12.90 -4.87
N HIS A 44 -5.45 11.76 -5.28
CA HIS A 44 -5.68 10.62 -4.42
C HIS A 44 -4.78 9.47 -4.85
N ASN A 45 -3.86 9.07 -3.97
CA ASN A 45 -3.13 7.83 -4.12
C ASN A 45 -4.04 6.68 -3.69
N ARG A 46 -4.11 5.63 -4.51
CA ARG A 46 -4.85 4.39 -4.24
C ARG A 46 -3.85 3.28 -3.98
N PHE A 47 -4.11 2.53 -2.93
CA PHE A 47 -3.29 1.41 -2.50
C PHE A 47 -4.13 0.15 -2.43
N VAL A 48 -3.54 -0.99 -2.79
CA VAL A 48 -4.09 -2.30 -2.48
C VAL A 48 -3.84 -2.58 -1.00
N ASP A 49 -4.89 -2.92 -0.25
CA ASP A 49 -4.80 -3.27 1.17
C ASP A 49 -4.32 -4.72 1.36
N LEU A 50 -3.11 -4.92 1.86
CA LEU A 50 -2.50 -6.25 2.01
C LEU A 50 -3.27 -7.15 2.97
N ARG A 51 -4.01 -6.59 3.95
CA ARG A 51 -4.78 -7.36 4.92
C ARG A 51 -5.85 -8.24 4.26
N ARG A 52 -6.37 -7.79 3.12
CA ARG A 52 -7.36 -8.53 2.32
C ARG A 52 -6.75 -9.72 1.57
N TYR A 53 -5.44 -9.72 1.39
CA TYR A 53 -4.71 -10.71 0.60
C TYR A 53 -3.84 -11.62 1.47
N LEU A 54 -3.87 -11.49 2.80
CA LEU A 54 -3.09 -12.34 3.70
C LEU A 54 -3.29 -13.85 3.47
N PRO A 55 -4.51 -14.36 3.22
CA PRO A 55 -4.69 -15.78 2.88
C PRO A 55 -3.95 -16.18 1.60
N TRP A 56 -4.02 -15.34 0.55
CA TRP A 56 -3.32 -15.58 -0.72
C TRP A 56 -1.80 -15.47 -0.56
N ILE A 57 -1.30 -14.51 0.23
CA ILE A 57 0.13 -14.37 0.50
C ILE A 57 0.65 -15.62 1.24
N CYS A 58 -0.10 -16.12 2.21
CA CYS A 58 0.20 -17.36 2.94
C CYS A 58 0.27 -18.57 2.00
N THR A 59 -0.67 -18.71 1.04
CA THR A 59 -0.62 -19.84 0.10
C THR A 59 0.59 -19.81 -0.84
N ILE A 60 1.08 -18.61 -1.19
CA ILE A 60 2.23 -18.45 -2.08
C ILE A 60 3.57 -18.55 -1.34
N THR A 61 3.66 -17.99 -0.13
CA THR A 61 4.94 -17.82 0.58
C THR A 61 5.15 -18.79 1.73
N GLY A 62 4.08 -19.44 2.23
CA GLY A 62 4.09 -20.20 3.48
C GLY A 62 4.16 -19.34 4.75
N ILE A 63 4.24 -18.00 4.62
CA ILE A 63 4.22 -17.06 5.75
C ILE A 63 2.78 -16.66 6.01
N CYS A 64 2.21 -17.21 7.07
CA CYS A 64 0.82 -17.01 7.42
C CYS A 64 0.69 -16.03 8.60
N PRO A 65 -0.44 -15.30 8.68
CA PRO A 65 -0.73 -14.51 9.87
C PRO A 65 -0.65 -15.43 11.09
N LEU A 66 0.07 -15.01 12.12
CA LEU A 66 0.02 -15.69 13.41
C LEU A 66 -1.45 -15.74 13.81
N GLU A 67 -1.97 -16.94 14.12
CA GLU A 67 -3.33 -17.05 14.64
C GLU A 67 -3.42 -16.13 15.85
N GLN A 68 -4.16 -15.03 15.71
CA GLN A 68 -4.72 -14.40 16.87
C GLN A 68 -5.70 -15.43 17.39
N HIS A 69 -5.33 -16.11 18.47
CA HIS A 69 -6.28 -16.78 19.34
C HIS A 69 -7.41 -15.78 19.63
N ALA A 70 -8.44 -15.82 18.79
CA ALA A 70 -9.72 -15.22 19.05
C ALA A 70 -10.27 -16.03 20.23
N LYS A 71 -10.09 -15.45 21.41
CA LYS A 71 -10.74 -15.91 22.63
C LYS A 71 -12.21 -15.52 22.58
#